data_AF-A0AA42B1N6-F1
#
_entry.id   AF-A0AA42B1N6-F1
#
_cell.length_a   1.000
_cell.length_b   1.000
_cell.length_c   1.000
_cell.angle_alpha   90.00
_cell.angle_beta   90.00
_cell.angle_gamma   90.00
#
_symmetry.space_group_name_H-M   'P 1'
#
loop_
_entity.id
_entity.type
_entity.pdbx_description
1 polymer ?
#
loop_
_entity_poly.entity_id
_entity_poly.type
_entity_poly.pdbx_seq_one_letter_code
_entity_poly.pdbx_strand_id
1 'polypeptide(L)'
;MRRNVDALKPIQVGLTLADSQGNLPDFGTHTCIWQFNLSDFDVAKDLYAADSVALLRKQGIDFEKNRREGIGSRVFAALLLQSGVVYNIDVAAQFGMLYNYSVNWITFHGSYDFAYLVKLLIHPAPLPTRLEEFMRLVNHFFGTRVYDIKHMMKSCQGLFGGLERVSEALGVKRDVGDCHQAGSDSLLTMKTFVRMYAERFRNQNIHGTYGGMLHDLSTNKVDVPTRSSYEVVPIRRSYEAVVPIGRNYGFPYNCQPYRNEFPVYSNPVYL
;
A
#
# COMPACT_ATOMS: atom_id res chain seq x y z
N MET A 1 -9.41 -14.08 -6.75
CA MET A 1 -8.30 -13.36 -6.12
C MET A 1 -7.05 -14.22 -5.94
N ARG A 2 -6.98 -15.13 -4.95
CA ARG A 2 -5.76 -15.92 -4.62
C ARG A 2 -5.00 -16.48 -5.81
N ARG A 3 -5.67 -17.30 -6.65
CA ARG A 3 -5.05 -17.93 -7.83
C ARG A 3 -4.43 -16.92 -8.79
N ASN A 4 -5.07 -15.76 -8.97
CA ASN A 4 -4.56 -14.70 -9.85
C ASN A 4 -3.33 -14.06 -9.23
N VAL A 5 -3.36 -13.72 -7.94
CA VAL A 5 -2.23 -13.07 -7.26
C VAL A 5 -1.02 -14.01 -7.13
N ASP A 6 -1.24 -15.32 -6.97
CA ASP A 6 -0.15 -16.29 -6.97
C ASP A 6 0.46 -16.52 -8.37
N ALA A 7 -0.31 -16.31 -9.44
CA ALA A 7 0.11 -16.59 -10.82
C ALA A 7 0.62 -15.35 -11.58
N LEU A 8 0.16 -14.15 -11.22
CA LEU A 8 0.47 -12.89 -11.90
C LEU A 8 1.47 -12.07 -11.08
N LYS A 9 2.19 -11.17 -11.75
CA LYS A 9 3.18 -10.31 -11.13
C LYS A 9 2.66 -8.87 -11.03
N PRO A 10 2.86 -8.18 -9.90
CA PRO A 10 2.55 -6.76 -9.79
C PRO A 10 3.50 -5.94 -10.69
N ILE A 11 2.97 -4.88 -11.30
CA ILE A 11 3.72 -4.03 -12.26
C ILE A 11 4.14 -2.72 -11.60
N GLN A 12 3.25 -2.12 -10.80
CA GLN A 12 3.51 -0.89 -10.06
C GLN A 12 2.93 -0.96 -8.65
N VAL A 13 3.54 -0.21 -7.73
CA VAL A 13 2.99 0.09 -6.41
C VAL A 13 2.98 1.60 -6.22
N GLY A 14 1.86 2.16 -5.79
CA GLY A 14 1.71 3.59 -5.49
C GLY A 14 1.57 3.81 -3.99
N LEU A 15 2.40 4.68 -3.41
CA LEU A 15 2.31 5.09 -2.01
C LEU A 15 2.25 6.61 -1.93
N THR A 16 1.21 7.12 -1.27
CA THR A 16 1.08 8.52 -0.88
C THR A 16 1.09 8.59 0.64
N LEU A 17 2.01 9.40 1.19
CA LEU A 17 2.04 9.70 2.62
C LEU A 17 1.39 11.06 2.84
N ALA A 18 0.61 11.18 3.91
CA ALA A 18 -0.01 12.44 4.32
C ALA A 18 -0.24 12.45 5.84
N ASP A 19 -0.35 13.64 6.41
CA ASP A 19 -0.82 13.81 7.77
C ASP A 19 -2.35 13.59 7.89
N SER A 20 -2.90 13.75 9.10
CA SER A 20 -4.33 13.57 9.35
C SER A 20 -5.24 14.61 8.68
N GLN A 21 -4.68 15.72 8.20
CA GLN A 21 -5.39 16.76 7.46
C GLN A 21 -5.26 16.58 5.94
N GLY A 22 -4.48 15.60 5.48
CA GLY A 22 -4.22 15.35 4.06
C GLY A 22 -3.08 16.17 3.49
N ASN A 23 -2.26 16.82 4.34
CA ASN A 23 -1.08 17.54 3.87
C ASN A 23 0.02 16.53 3.50
N LEU A 24 0.60 16.70 2.32
CA LEU A 24 1.74 15.90 1.87
C LEU A 24 3.02 16.32 2.62
N PRO A 25 3.99 15.40 2.82
CA PRO A 25 5.29 15.76 3.36
C PRO A 25 5.95 16.86 2.52
N ASP A 26 6.28 17.96 3.17
CA ASP A 26 7.01 19.07 2.58
C ASP A 26 8.50 18.92 2.91
N PHE A 27 9.31 18.71 1.87
CA PHE A 27 10.78 18.65 1.98
C PHE A 27 11.43 20.01 1.67
N GLY A 28 10.68 21.10 1.87
CA GLY A 28 11.07 22.50 1.66
C GLY A 28 11.09 22.94 0.20
N THR A 29 11.33 22.01 -0.73
CA THR A 29 11.41 22.29 -2.17
C THR A 29 10.36 21.55 -2.98
N HIS A 30 9.88 20.41 -2.48
CA HIS A 30 8.96 19.54 -3.19
C HIS A 30 8.11 18.75 -2.19
N THR A 31 6.89 18.42 -2.62
CA THR A 31 6.09 17.34 -2.02
C THR A 31 6.24 16.08 -2.85
N CYS A 32 6.14 14.91 -2.22
CA CYS A 32 6.41 13.63 -2.87
C CYS A 32 5.24 12.67 -2.79
N ILE A 33 4.93 12.06 -3.92
CA ILE A 33 4.20 10.80 -4.04
C ILE A 33 5.11 9.77 -4.69
N TRP A 34 5.00 8.51 -4.30
CA TRP A 34 5.89 7.46 -4.79
C TRP A 34 5.15 6.49 -5.71
N GLN A 35 5.72 6.32 -6.91
CA GLN A 35 5.33 5.27 -7.85
C GLN A 35 6.53 4.34 -8.05
N PHE A 36 6.43 3.13 -7.51
CA PHE A 36 7.45 2.09 -7.67
C PHE A 36 7.11 1.26 -8.89
N ASN A 37 8.00 1.25 -9.88
CA ASN A 37 7.89 0.38 -11.06
C ASN A 37 8.69 -0.90 -10.81
N LEU A 38 8.04 -2.07 -10.93
CA LEU A 38 8.67 -3.35 -10.64
C LEU A 38 9.23 -4.01 -11.91
N SER A 39 10.41 -4.62 -11.81
CA SER A 39 11.13 -5.20 -12.95
C SER A 39 10.77 -6.64 -13.26
N ASP A 40 10.06 -7.32 -12.37
CA ASP A 40 9.88 -8.78 -12.43
C ASP A 40 8.96 -9.24 -13.56
N PHE A 41 8.09 -8.36 -14.07
CA PHE A 41 7.12 -8.67 -15.12
C PHE A 41 7.73 -8.55 -16.53
N ASP A 42 7.59 -9.61 -17.32
CA ASP A 42 8.06 -9.73 -18.70
C ASP A 42 6.87 -10.13 -19.59
N VAL A 43 6.43 -9.21 -20.47
CA VAL A 43 5.30 -9.41 -21.38
C VAL A 43 5.51 -10.61 -22.33
N ALA A 44 6.76 -11.01 -22.59
CA ALA A 44 7.05 -12.15 -23.46
C ALA A 44 6.94 -13.50 -22.74
N LYS A 45 6.93 -13.53 -21.40
CA LYS A 45 7.06 -14.77 -20.61
C LYS A 45 5.95 -14.99 -19.60
N ASP A 46 5.46 -13.92 -19.00
CA ASP A 46 4.54 -14.00 -17.87
C ASP A 46 3.09 -14.06 -18.31
N LEU A 47 2.24 -14.60 -17.42
CA LEU A 47 0.80 -14.57 -17.60
C LEU A 47 0.26 -13.14 -17.39
N TYR A 48 -0.67 -12.73 -18.24
CA TYR A 48 -1.40 -11.47 -18.12
C TYR A 48 -2.74 -11.53 -18.87
N ALA A 49 -3.64 -10.60 -18.56
CA ALA A 49 -4.81 -10.34 -19.38
C ALA A 49 -4.45 -9.32 -20.48
N ALA A 50 -4.71 -9.66 -21.75
CA ALA A 50 -4.31 -8.85 -22.89
C ALA A 50 -4.90 -7.43 -22.83
N ASP A 51 -6.17 -7.31 -22.47
CA ASP A 51 -6.86 -6.02 -22.33
C ASP A 51 -6.23 -5.16 -21.21
N SER A 52 -5.83 -5.78 -20.09
CA SER A 52 -5.14 -5.06 -19.00
C SER A 52 -3.79 -4.50 -19.45
N VAL A 53 -2.98 -5.28 -20.18
CA VAL A 53 -1.68 -4.81 -20.69
C VAL A 53 -1.87 -3.73 -21.75
N ALA A 54 -2.84 -3.87 -22.65
CA ALA A 54 -3.15 -2.86 -23.66
C ALA A 54 -3.59 -1.53 -23.02
N LEU A 55 -4.44 -1.60 -21.99
CA LEU A 55 -4.86 -0.44 -21.21
C LEU A 55 -3.66 0.23 -20.54
N LEU A 56 -2.81 -0.52 -19.84
CA LEU A 56 -1.65 0.05 -19.14
C LEU A 56 -0.64 0.69 -20.11
N ARG A 57 -0.40 0.10 -21.29
CA ARG A 57 0.42 0.75 -22.33
C ARG A 57 -0.18 2.09 -22.77
N LYS A 58 -1.50 2.12 -22.98
CA LYS A 58 -2.21 3.36 -23.33
C LYS A 58 -2.09 4.44 -22.24
N GLN A 59 -1.95 4.03 -20.99
CA GLN A 59 -1.74 4.93 -19.83
C GLN A 59 -0.26 5.23 -19.55
N GLY A 60 0.63 4.93 -20.50
CA GLY A 60 2.05 5.33 -20.45
C GLY A 60 2.99 4.35 -19.76
N ILE A 61 2.54 3.13 -19.44
CA ILE A 61 3.42 2.11 -18.86
C ILE A 61 4.36 1.54 -19.92
N ASP A 62 5.66 1.83 -19.76
CA ASP A 62 6.73 1.20 -20.51
C ASP A 62 7.22 -0.06 -19.79
N PHE A 63 6.68 -1.20 -20.20
CA PHE A 63 7.02 -2.50 -19.65
C PHE A 63 8.49 -2.90 -19.88
N GLU A 64 9.09 -2.47 -20.98
CA GLU A 64 10.47 -2.83 -21.30
C GLU A 64 11.45 -1.99 -20.48
N LYS A 65 11.13 -0.70 -20.29
CA LYS A 65 11.83 0.15 -19.32
C LYS A 65 11.69 -0.40 -17.90
N ASN A 66 10.48 -0.79 -17.48
CA ASN A 66 10.29 -1.41 -16.16
C ASN A 66 11.15 -2.66 -16.01
N ARG A 67 11.22 -3.54 -17.01
CA ARG A 67 12.05 -4.74 -16.97
C ARG A 67 13.55 -4.43 -16.87
N ARG A 68 14.04 -3.42 -17.59
CA ARG A 68 15.47 -3.06 -17.66
C ARG A 68 15.93 -2.28 -16.44
N GLU A 69 15.12 -1.32 -16.01
CA GLU A 69 15.52 -0.31 -15.03
C GLU A 69 14.83 -0.52 -13.68
N GLY A 70 13.65 -1.15 -13.66
CA GLY A 70 12.72 -1.35 -12.52
C GLY A 70 13.32 -1.93 -11.25
N ILE A 71 12.57 -1.77 -10.16
CA ILE A 71 12.94 -2.26 -8.84
C ILE A 71 12.57 -3.74 -8.76
N GLY A 72 13.53 -4.59 -8.41
CA GLY A 72 13.24 -6.00 -8.12
C GLY A 72 12.26 -6.11 -6.96
N SER A 73 11.18 -6.87 -7.14
CA SER A 73 10.08 -7.01 -6.17
C SER A 73 10.56 -7.42 -4.77
N ARG A 74 11.59 -8.27 -4.69
CA ARG A 74 12.23 -8.67 -3.43
C ARG A 74 12.98 -7.53 -2.74
N VAL A 75 13.63 -6.65 -3.51
CA VAL A 75 14.31 -5.46 -2.98
C VAL A 75 13.27 -4.49 -2.43
N PHE A 76 12.20 -4.26 -3.19
CA PHE A 76 11.07 -3.45 -2.73
C PHE A 76 10.48 -4.00 -1.42
N ALA A 77 10.20 -5.31 -1.34
CA ALA A 77 9.63 -5.93 -0.15
C ALA A 77 10.57 -5.81 1.08
N ALA A 78 11.87 -6.03 0.89
CA ALA A 78 12.86 -5.89 1.95
C ALA A 78 12.94 -4.45 2.49
N LEU A 79 12.93 -3.45 1.60
CA LEU A 79 12.91 -2.04 2.00
C LEU A 79 11.59 -1.66 2.68
N LEU A 80 10.46 -2.18 2.20
CA LEU A 80 9.17 -1.94 2.84
C LEU A 80 9.16 -2.49 4.27
N LEU A 81 9.67 -3.70 4.50
CA LEU A 81 9.82 -4.30 5.84
C LEU A 81 10.71 -3.48 6.77
N GLN A 82 11.73 -2.81 6.23
CA GLN A 82 12.68 -1.97 7.00
C GLN A 82 12.20 -0.53 7.21
N SER A 83 11.18 -0.08 6.46
CA SER A 83 10.73 1.31 6.46
C SER A 83 9.98 1.75 7.72
N GLY A 84 9.46 0.80 8.51
CA GLY A 84 8.54 1.07 9.61
C GLY A 84 7.09 1.40 9.18
N VAL A 85 6.79 1.39 7.88
CA VAL A 85 5.42 1.62 7.36
C VAL A 85 4.55 0.35 7.48
N VAL A 86 5.17 -0.82 7.52
CA VAL A 86 4.55 -2.11 7.91
C VAL A 86 5.05 -2.54 9.30
N TYR A 87 4.37 -3.50 9.91
CA TYR A 87 4.53 -3.88 11.33
C TYR A 87 4.22 -2.75 12.31
N ASN A 88 3.28 -1.87 11.94
CA ASN A 88 2.64 -0.94 12.87
C ASN A 88 1.68 -1.71 13.79
N ILE A 89 2.24 -2.54 14.66
CA ILE A 89 1.49 -3.17 15.73
C ILE A 89 1.31 -2.12 16.82
N ASP A 90 0.10 -2.02 17.39
CA ASP A 90 -0.18 -1.30 18.62
C ASP A 90 0.55 -1.92 19.85
N VAL A 91 1.77 -2.45 19.69
CA VAL A 91 2.66 -2.90 20.79
C VAL A 91 3.37 -1.75 21.48
N ALA A 92 3.30 -0.52 20.94
CA ALA A 92 3.81 0.66 21.63
C ALA A 92 3.17 0.79 23.03
N ALA A 93 1.90 0.41 23.18
CA ALA A 93 1.21 0.37 24.47
C ALA A 93 1.68 -0.75 25.41
N GLN A 94 2.23 -1.84 24.88
CA GLN A 94 2.57 -3.04 25.65
C GLN A 94 4.05 -3.12 26.08
N PHE A 95 4.94 -2.41 25.36
CA PHE A 95 6.38 -2.43 25.62
C PHE A 95 7.01 -1.06 25.93
N GLY A 96 6.21 0.00 26.11
CA GLY A 96 6.70 1.32 26.52
C GLY A 96 7.67 1.97 25.52
N MET A 97 7.59 1.61 24.24
CA MET A 97 8.42 2.18 23.17
C MET A 97 7.98 3.63 22.88
N LEU A 98 8.97 4.54 22.80
CA LEU A 98 8.82 6.00 22.80
C LEU A 98 8.23 6.62 21.51
N TYR A 99 7.85 5.81 20.52
CA TYR A 99 7.35 6.30 19.23
C TYR A 99 5.96 5.70 18.95
N ASN A 100 4.94 6.46 19.32
CA ASN A 100 3.54 6.11 19.09
C ASN A 100 3.06 6.69 17.74
N TYR A 101 3.52 6.12 16.63
CA TYR A 101 2.98 6.46 15.31
C TYR A 101 2.03 5.36 14.87
N SER A 102 0.72 5.63 14.93
CA SER A 102 -0.28 4.76 14.33
C SER A 102 -0.44 5.12 12.86
N VAL A 103 0.05 4.26 11.96
CA VAL A 103 -0.18 4.40 10.51
C VAL A 103 -1.62 3.99 10.18
N ASN A 104 -2.34 4.84 9.46
CA ASN A 104 -3.62 4.48 8.85
C ASN A 104 -3.36 4.12 7.39
N TRP A 105 -3.65 2.88 7.02
CA TRP A 105 -3.62 2.45 5.63
C TRP A 105 -4.97 2.75 4.98
N ILE A 106 -4.93 3.42 3.82
CA ILE A 106 -6.12 3.82 3.07
C ILE A 106 -6.04 3.17 1.70
N THR A 107 -7.14 2.59 1.24
CA THR A 107 -7.24 1.98 -0.09
C THR A 107 -8.63 2.21 -0.70
N PHE A 108 -8.78 1.94 -2.00
CA PHE A 108 -10.06 1.89 -2.69
C PHE A 108 -10.22 0.52 -3.35
N HIS A 109 -11.13 -0.31 -2.83
CA HIS A 109 -11.34 -1.68 -3.34
C HIS A 109 -10.05 -2.53 -3.27
N GLY A 110 -9.34 -2.41 -2.14
CA GLY A 110 -7.94 -2.79 -2.00
C GLY A 110 -7.64 -4.27 -1.81
N SER A 111 -8.61 -5.15 -2.03
CA SER A 111 -8.47 -6.59 -1.76
C SER A 111 -7.29 -7.19 -2.54
N TYR A 112 -7.16 -6.84 -3.83
CA TYR A 112 -6.02 -7.24 -4.65
C TYR A 112 -4.73 -6.51 -4.28
N ASP A 113 -4.80 -5.22 -3.93
CA ASP A 113 -3.63 -4.43 -3.54
C ASP A 113 -2.94 -5.05 -2.32
N PHE A 114 -3.71 -5.31 -1.26
CA PHE A 114 -3.22 -5.97 -0.06
C PHE A 114 -2.79 -7.42 -0.33
N ALA A 115 -3.48 -8.13 -1.21
CA ALA A 115 -3.06 -9.48 -1.58
C ALA A 115 -1.68 -9.48 -2.27
N TYR A 116 -1.40 -8.54 -3.16
CA TYR A 116 -0.08 -8.40 -3.77
C TYR A 116 0.97 -7.95 -2.76
N LEU A 117 0.67 -6.96 -1.90
CA LEU A 117 1.62 -6.54 -0.86
C LEU A 117 1.94 -7.68 0.12
N VAL A 118 0.94 -8.43 0.61
CA VAL A 118 1.17 -9.62 1.43
C VAL A 118 2.00 -10.65 0.66
N LYS A 119 1.68 -10.91 -0.60
CA LYS A 119 2.43 -11.86 -1.45
C LYS A 119 3.91 -11.48 -1.56
N LEU A 120 4.21 -10.19 -1.70
CA LEU A 120 5.58 -9.68 -1.72
C LEU A 120 6.29 -9.92 -0.37
N LEU A 121 5.59 -9.70 0.75
CA LEU A 121 6.17 -9.79 2.10
C LEU A 121 6.40 -11.24 2.56
N ILE A 122 5.51 -12.17 2.19
CA ILE A 122 5.61 -13.60 2.58
C ILE A 122 6.38 -14.47 1.58
N HIS A 123 6.91 -13.87 0.52
CA HIS A 123 7.66 -14.59 -0.51
C HIS A 123 8.72 -15.53 0.13
N PRO A 124 8.92 -16.77 -0.37
CA PRO A 124 8.34 -17.36 -1.58
C PRO A 124 6.98 -18.04 -1.38
N ALA A 125 6.36 -17.91 -0.21
CA ALA A 125 5.14 -18.64 0.10
C ALA A 125 3.97 -18.25 -0.84
N PRO A 126 3.07 -19.20 -1.16
CA PRO A 126 1.78 -18.86 -1.76
C PRO A 126 0.91 -18.09 -0.76
N LEU A 127 -0.07 -17.35 -1.26
CA LEU A 127 -1.09 -16.77 -0.39
C LEU A 127 -1.88 -17.88 0.34
N PRO A 128 -2.30 -17.64 1.59
CA PRO A 128 -3.10 -18.60 2.35
C PRO A 128 -4.37 -19.05 1.61
N THR A 129 -4.74 -20.31 1.78
CA THR A 129 -5.96 -20.87 1.18
C THR A 129 -7.22 -20.38 1.89
N ARG A 130 -7.13 -20.11 3.20
CA ARG A 130 -8.23 -19.62 4.03
C ARG A 130 -8.22 -18.10 4.13
N LEU A 131 -9.38 -17.48 3.96
CA LEU A 131 -9.58 -16.04 4.09
C LEU A 131 -9.13 -15.51 5.46
N GLU A 132 -9.44 -16.24 6.53
CA GLU A 132 -9.05 -15.88 7.89
C GLU A 132 -7.53 -15.78 8.07
N GLU A 133 -6.78 -16.74 7.52
CA GLU A 133 -5.31 -16.73 7.57
C GLU A 133 -4.73 -15.56 6.76
N PHE A 134 -5.34 -15.26 5.61
CA PHE A 134 -4.98 -14.08 4.83
C PHE A 134 -5.24 -12.78 5.61
N MET A 135 -6.40 -12.62 6.24
CA MET A 135 -6.71 -11.43 7.04
C MET A 135 -5.83 -11.31 8.30
N ARG A 136 -5.38 -12.43 8.88
CA ARG A 136 -4.36 -12.43 9.94
C ARG A 136 -3.04 -11.87 9.45
N LEU A 137 -2.60 -12.20 8.23
CA LEU A 137 -1.40 -11.59 7.62
C LEU A 137 -1.60 -10.10 7.36
N VAL A 138 -2.77 -9.69 6.83
CA VAL A 138 -3.09 -8.27 6.65
C VAL A 138 -2.98 -7.52 7.98
N ASN A 139 -3.60 -8.03 9.05
CA ASN A 139 -3.49 -7.42 10.37
C ASN A 139 -2.05 -7.44 10.92
N HIS A 140 -1.31 -8.52 10.70
CA HIS A 140 0.08 -8.65 11.17
C HIS A 140 1.01 -7.61 10.53
N PHE A 141 0.89 -7.38 9.22
CA PHE A 141 1.75 -6.43 8.50
C PHE A 141 1.23 -4.99 8.53
N PHE A 142 -0.08 -4.77 8.51
CA PHE A 142 -0.67 -3.44 8.28
C PHE A 142 -1.51 -2.94 9.45
N GLY A 143 -1.70 -3.76 10.49
CA GLY A 143 -2.51 -3.45 11.66
C GLY A 143 -4.01 -3.45 11.38
N THR A 144 -4.78 -3.00 12.37
CA THR A 144 -6.25 -2.91 12.33
C THR A 144 -6.75 -1.62 11.68
N ARG A 145 -5.85 -0.65 11.46
CA ARG A 145 -6.16 0.68 10.89
C ARG A 145 -6.07 0.68 9.36
N VAL A 146 -6.68 -0.31 8.73
CA VAL A 146 -6.87 -0.40 7.28
C VAL A 146 -8.29 0.06 6.95
N TYR A 147 -8.42 1.05 6.08
CA TYR A 147 -9.69 1.64 5.67
C TYR A 147 -9.87 1.55 4.16
N ASP A 148 -10.87 0.77 3.73
CA ASP A 148 -11.25 0.66 2.33
C ASP A 148 -12.42 1.61 2.02
N ILE A 149 -12.16 2.64 1.21
CA ILE A 149 -13.16 3.65 0.80
C ILE A 149 -14.36 2.97 0.13
N LYS A 150 -14.13 1.94 -0.70
CA LYS A 150 -15.20 1.22 -1.41
C LYS A 150 -16.10 0.48 -0.42
N HIS A 151 -15.56 0.02 0.70
CA HIS A 151 -16.36 -0.55 1.77
C HIS A 151 -17.10 0.54 2.57
N MET A 152 -16.40 1.58 3.01
CA MET A 152 -16.96 2.67 3.82
C MET A 152 -18.10 3.42 3.12
N MET A 153 -17.96 3.67 1.82
CA MET A 153 -18.95 4.45 1.06
C MET A 153 -20.32 3.76 0.94
N LYS A 154 -20.43 2.46 1.27
CA LYS A 154 -21.73 1.76 1.35
C LYS A 154 -22.69 2.41 2.35
N SER A 155 -22.14 3.07 3.38
CA SER A 155 -22.91 3.81 4.39
C SER A 155 -23.14 5.28 4.00
N CYS A 156 -22.73 5.71 2.80
CA CYS A 156 -22.86 7.08 2.33
C CYS A 156 -23.85 7.15 1.17
N GLN A 157 -24.99 7.80 1.38
CA GLN A 157 -25.95 8.05 0.30
C GLN A 157 -25.30 8.87 -0.81
N GLY A 158 -25.54 8.48 -2.07
CA GLY A 158 -25.03 9.19 -3.26
C GLY A 158 -23.62 8.82 -3.69
N LEU A 159 -22.88 7.99 -2.94
CA LEU A 159 -21.54 7.52 -3.33
C LEU A 159 -21.58 6.10 -3.91
N PHE A 160 -21.17 5.96 -5.17
CA PHE A 160 -21.10 4.67 -5.87
C PHE A 160 -20.19 4.74 -7.10
N GLY A 161 -19.83 3.58 -7.66
CA GLY A 161 -18.95 3.48 -8.82
C GLY A 161 -17.47 3.34 -8.45
N GLY A 162 -16.58 3.61 -9.41
CA GLY A 162 -15.12 3.56 -9.24
C GLY A 162 -14.55 4.80 -8.56
N LEU A 163 -13.24 4.80 -8.30
CA LEU A 163 -12.54 5.88 -7.58
C LEU A 163 -12.80 7.25 -8.21
N GLU A 164 -12.69 7.37 -9.53
CA GLU A 164 -12.92 8.63 -10.24
C GLU A 164 -14.31 9.22 -9.94
N ARG A 165 -15.36 8.43 -10.16
CA ARG A 165 -16.74 8.88 -9.92
C ARG A 165 -16.99 9.27 -8.46
N VAL A 166 -16.41 8.53 -7.52
CA VAL A 166 -16.55 8.83 -6.09
C VAL A 166 -15.80 10.10 -5.73
N SER A 167 -14.59 10.30 -6.29
CA SER A 167 -13.79 11.52 -6.09
C SER A 167 -14.49 12.75 -6.67
N GLU A 168 -15.06 12.65 -7.89
CA GLU A 168 -15.84 13.70 -8.54
C GLU A 168 -17.09 14.07 -7.72
N ALA A 169 -17.84 13.08 -7.23
CA ALA A 169 -19.02 13.30 -6.38
C ALA A 169 -18.69 14.01 -5.07
N LEU A 170 -17.44 13.91 -4.60
CA LEU A 170 -16.92 14.57 -3.41
C LEU A 170 -16.17 15.87 -3.74
N GLY A 171 -16.16 16.31 -4.99
CA GLY A 171 -15.48 17.53 -5.43
C GLY A 171 -13.94 17.44 -5.36
N VAL A 172 -13.38 16.22 -5.37
CA VAL A 172 -11.94 15.97 -5.43
C VAL A 172 -11.55 15.75 -6.88
N LYS A 173 -10.52 16.46 -7.35
CA LYS A 173 -9.97 16.31 -8.70
C LYS A 173 -8.64 15.56 -8.65
N ARG A 174 -8.30 14.91 -9.76
CA ARG A 174 -6.96 14.35 -9.99
C ARG A 174 -6.02 15.49 -10.36
N ASP A 175 -5.00 15.70 -9.52
CA ASP A 175 -4.11 16.85 -9.66
C ASP A 175 -2.78 16.52 -10.37
N VAL A 176 -2.34 15.25 -10.35
CA VAL A 176 -1.05 14.83 -10.92
C VAL A 176 -1.17 13.44 -11.53
N GLY A 177 -0.61 13.24 -12.72
CA GLY A 177 -0.52 11.94 -13.39
C GLY A 177 -1.84 11.46 -13.99
N ASP A 178 -1.77 10.31 -14.66
CA ASP A 178 -2.91 9.72 -15.38
C ASP A 178 -3.66 8.67 -14.55
N CYS A 179 -4.92 8.45 -14.90
CA CYS A 179 -5.72 7.37 -14.33
C CYS A 179 -5.09 6.01 -14.65
N HIS A 180 -5.15 5.06 -13.71
CA HIS A 180 -4.52 3.74 -13.78
C HIS A 180 -2.98 3.75 -13.70
N GLN A 181 -2.37 4.86 -13.28
CA GLN A 181 -1.00 4.86 -12.76
C GLN A 181 -1.05 4.84 -11.23
N ALA A 182 -0.35 3.86 -10.63
CA ALA A 182 -0.51 3.55 -9.21
C ALA A 182 -0.21 4.75 -8.28
N GLY A 183 0.80 5.57 -8.60
CA GLY A 183 1.14 6.76 -7.83
C GLY A 183 0.01 7.80 -7.85
N SER A 184 -0.49 8.12 -9.04
CA SER A 184 -1.60 9.06 -9.23
C SER A 184 -2.90 8.57 -8.55
N ASP A 185 -3.22 7.30 -8.71
CA ASP A 185 -4.38 6.67 -8.07
C ASP A 185 -4.26 6.66 -6.54
N SER A 186 -3.05 6.46 -5.99
CA SER A 186 -2.82 6.52 -4.54
C SER A 186 -3.07 7.91 -3.97
N LEU A 187 -2.69 8.97 -4.69
CA LEU A 187 -2.94 10.35 -4.30
C LEU A 187 -4.43 10.69 -4.32
N LEU A 188 -5.11 10.30 -5.40
CA LEU A 188 -6.56 10.50 -5.53
C LEU A 188 -7.31 9.73 -4.44
N THR A 189 -6.89 8.51 -4.13
CA THR A 189 -7.42 7.69 -3.03
C THR A 189 -7.28 8.41 -1.70
N MET A 190 -6.09 8.91 -1.36
CA MET A 190 -5.84 9.66 -0.12
C MET A 190 -6.74 10.90 -0.01
N LYS A 191 -6.76 11.75 -1.05
CA LYS A 191 -7.58 12.98 -1.06
C LYS A 191 -9.07 12.68 -0.96
N THR A 192 -9.53 11.64 -1.64
CA THR A 192 -10.91 11.16 -1.58
C THR A 192 -11.27 10.72 -0.16
N PHE A 193 -10.41 9.96 0.51
CA PHE A 193 -10.63 9.55 1.90
C PHE A 193 -10.71 10.74 2.85
N VAL A 194 -9.76 11.68 2.78
CA VAL A 194 -9.73 12.87 3.65
C VAL A 194 -11.02 13.68 3.50
N ARG A 195 -11.43 13.92 2.25
CA ARG A 195 -12.68 14.62 1.93
C ARG A 195 -13.90 13.85 2.44
N MET A 196 -13.99 12.56 2.15
CA MET A 196 -15.11 11.70 2.58
C MET A 196 -15.21 11.67 4.11
N TYR A 197 -14.08 11.55 4.81
CA TYR A 197 -14.02 11.56 6.26
C TYR A 197 -14.56 12.87 6.82
N ALA A 198 -14.08 14.01 6.31
CA ALA A 198 -14.49 15.33 6.75
C ALA A 198 -16.00 15.59 6.59
N GLU A 199 -16.61 15.10 5.51
CA GLU A 199 -18.02 15.36 5.18
C GLU A 199 -19.00 14.34 5.77
N ARG A 200 -18.60 13.07 5.90
CA ARG A 200 -19.53 11.97 6.19
C ARG A 200 -19.25 11.25 7.51
N PHE A 201 -18.04 11.35 8.04
CA PHE A 201 -17.60 10.54 9.18
C PHE A 201 -16.99 11.34 10.33
N ARG A 202 -16.98 12.67 10.25
CA ARG A 202 -16.51 13.54 11.34
C ARG A 202 -17.26 13.18 12.63
N ASN A 203 -16.52 12.98 13.72
CA ASN A 203 -17.01 12.57 15.04
C ASN A 203 -17.57 11.14 15.14
N GLN A 204 -17.37 10.29 14.14
CA GLN A 204 -17.74 8.87 14.22
C GLN A 204 -16.55 7.99 14.59
N ASN A 205 -16.82 6.88 15.28
CA ASN A 205 -15.82 5.84 15.51
C ASN A 205 -15.63 4.98 14.25
N ILE A 206 -14.93 5.53 13.25
CA ILE A 206 -14.67 4.81 12.00
C ILE A 206 -13.82 3.57 12.21
N HIS A 207 -12.97 3.56 13.24
CA HIS A 207 -12.09 2.43 13.52
C HIS A 207 -12.89 1.20 13.97
N GLY A 208 -13.77 1.36 14.96
CA GLY A 208 -14.61 0.26 15.45
C GLY A 208 -15.65 -0.24 14.45
N THR A 209 -15.98 0.57 13.44
CA THR A 209 -16.97 0.21 12.42
C THR A 209 -16.35 -0.35 11.15
N TYR A 210 -15.22 0.22 10.67
CA TYR A 210 -14.64 -0.09 9.36
C TYR A 210 -13.17 -0.55 9.40
N GLY A 211 -12.50 -0.46 10.55
CA GLY A 211 -11.10 -0.84 10.67
C GLY A 211 -10.87 -2.30 10.30
N GLY A 212 -9.89 -2.54 9.43
CA GLY A 212 -9.51 -3.88 8.98
C GLY A 212 -10.46 -4.49 7.95
N MET A 213 -11.50 -3.75 7.51
CA MET A 213 -12.49 -4.24 6.56
C MET A 213 -12.11 -3.88 5.13
N LEU A 214 -11.70 -4.89 4.35
CA LEU A 214 -11.49 -4.79 2.91
C LEU A 214 -12.78 -5.09 2.14
N HIS A 215 -13.06 -4.37 1.06
CA HIS A 215 -14.18 -4.66 0.17
C HIS A 215 -14.08 -6.12 -0.34
N ASP A 216 -15.21 -6.78 -0.58
CA ASP A 216 -15.33 -8.19 -1.00
C ASP A 216 -14.77 -9.29 -0.06
N LEU A 217 -13.96 -8.92 0.93
CA LEU A 217 -13.31 -9.87 1.86
C LEU A 217 -13.87 -9.78 3.28
N SER A 218 -14.58 -8.70 3.60
CA SER A 218 -15.21 -8.53 4.90
C SER A 218 -16.52 -9.32 4.95
N THR A 219 -16.48 -10.53 5.50
CA THR A 219 -17.67 -11.19 6.05
C THR A 219 -17.94 -10.59 7.44
N ASN A 220 -19.23 -10.40 7.80
CA ASN A 220 -19.68 -9.85 9.10
C ASN A 220 -18.69 -10.11 10.23
N LYS A 221 -18.26 -9.04 10.93
CA LYS A 221 -17.25 -8.99 11.99
C LYS A 221 -16.91 -10.37 12.52
N VAL A 222 -15.81 -10.95 12.04
CA VAL A 222 -15.19 -12.05 12.78
C VAL A 222 -14.65 -11.39 14.04
N ASP A 223 -15.27 -11.66 15.18
CA ASP A 223 -14.70 -11.32 16.48
C ASP A 223 -13.34 -11.99 16.56
N VAL A 224 -12.28 -11.23 16.27
CA VAL A 224 -10.91 -11.68 16.50
C VAL A 224 -10.74 -11.63 18.01
N PRO A 225 -10.62 -12.77 18.72
CA PRO A 225 -10.44 -12.73 20.15
C PRO A 225 -9.08 -12.09 20.43
N THR A 226 -9.07 -11.02 21.20
CA THR A 226 -7.87 -10.51 21.87
C THR A 226 -7.46 -11.51 22.94
N ARG A 227 -6.84 -12.63 22.56
CA ARG A 227 -6.14 -13.52 23.50
C ARG A 227 -4.76 -13.90 22.97
N SER A 228 -3.80 -13.31 23.66
CA SER A 228 -2.39 -13.68 23.77
C SER A 228 -2.25 -15.16 24.16
N SER A 229 -1.76 -15.99 23.24
CA SER A 229 -0.83 -17.10 23.50
C SER A 229 -0.73 -17.97 22.24
N TYR A 230 -0.04 -17.48 21.22
CA TYR A 230 0.37 -18.34 20.10
C TYR A 230 1.84 -18.09 19.85
N GLU A 231 2.63 -19.17 19.91
CA GLU A 231 4.05 -19.12 19.61
C GLU A 231 4.23 -18.53 18.21
N VAL A 232 4.89 -17.38 18.16
CA VAL A 232 5.47 -16.85 16.93
C VAL A 232 6.52 -17.87 16.50
N VAL A 233 6.19 -18.73 15.53
CA VAL A 233 7.22 -19.50 14.83
C VAL A 233 8.04 -18.47 14.07
N PRO A 234 9.32 -18.25 14.41
CA PRO A 234 10.13 -17.30 13.69
C PRO A 234 10.21 -17.79 12.24
N ILE A 235 9.73 -16.99 11.29
CA ILE A 235 10.10 -17.20 9.90
C ILE A 235 11.62 -17.03 9.88
N ARG A 236 12.35 -18.15 9.73
CA ARG A 236 13.80 -18.14 9.61
C ARG A 236 14.15 -17.09 8.55
N ARG A 237 15.01 -16.13 8.93
CA ARG A 237 15.59 -15.14 8.03
C ARG A 237 16.17 -15.87 6.81
N SER A 238 15.40 -15.95 5.73
CA SER A 238 15.89 -16.35 4.41
C SER A 238 15.62 -15.25 3.40
N TYR A 239 15.76 -13.99 3.85
CA TYR A 239 16.22 -12.91 2.99
C TYR A 239 17.73 -12.72 3.23
N GLU A 240 18.52 -13.77 3.00
CA GLU A 240 19.95 -13.58 2.71
C GLU A 240 20.06 -13.05 1.29
N ALA A 241 19.64 -11.80 1.09
CA ALA A 241 20.30 -11.00 0.09
C ALA A 241 21.70 -10.75 0.68
N VAL A 242 22.71 -11.42 0.13
CA VAL A 242 24.11 -11.05 0.35
C VAL A 242 24.30 -9.68 -0.31
N VAL A 243 23.86 -8.65 0.40
CA VAL A 243 24.40 -7.30 0.22
C VAL A 243 25.80 -7.40 0.82
N PRO A 244 26.88 -7.04 0.11
CA PRO A 244 28.21 -7.02 0.71
C PRO A 244 28.23 -5.97 1.83
N ILE A 245 27.97 -6.40 3.07
CA ILE A 245 28.06 -5.55 4.25
C ILE A 245 29.54 -5.49 4.61
N GLY A 246 30.22 -4.45 4.12
CA GLY A 246 31.53 -4.05 4.62
C GLY A 246 31.45 -3.77 6.11
N ARG A 247 32.42 -4.31 6.86
CA ARG A 247 32.57 -4.13 8.31
C ARG A 247 32.61 -2.65 8.68
N ASN A 248 31.66 -2.18 9.47
CA ASN A 248 31.93 -1.39 10.68
C ASN A 248 30.64 -1.14 11.47
N TYR A 249 30.73 -1.42 12.77
CA TYR A 249 29.74 -1.04 13.77
C TYR A 249 29.65 0.48 13.86
N GLY A 250 28.43 0.99 13.82
CA GLY A 250 28.08 2.39 14.04
C GLY A 250 26.80 2.70 13.27
N PHE A 251 25.71 2.99 13.97
CA PHE A 251 24.57 3.67 13.34
C PHE A 251 25.10 4.94 12.66
N PRO A 252 25.01 5.08 11.33
CA PRO A 252 25.45 6.30 10.68
C PRO A 252 24.28 7.27 10.59
N TYR A 253 24.38 8.37 11.32
CA TYR A 253 23.78 9.63 10.90
C TYR A 253 24.33 9.99 9.51
N ASN A 254 23.59 9.66 8.46
CA ASN A 254 23.61 10.33 7.15
C ASN A 254 22.47 9.76 6.29
N CYS A 255 21.23 10.17 6.58
CA CYS A 255 20.14 10.04 5.61
C CYS A 255 20.41 11.05 4.48
N GLN A 256 21.25 10.67 3.51
CA GLN A 256 21.21 11.35 2.22
C GLN A 256 20.01 10.78 1.44
N PRO A 257 19.14 11.63 0.86
CA PRO A 257 18.06 11.16 0.03
C PRO A 257 18.64 10.36 -1.13
N TYR A 258 18.31 9.07 -1.19
CA TYR A 258 18.64 8.23 -2.32
C TYR A 258 17.94 8.83 -3.55
N ARG A 259 18.70 9.44 -4.45
CA ARG A 259 18.20 9.86 -5.77
C ARG A 259 17.92 8.58 -6.56
N ASN A 260 16.70 8.09 -6.45
CA ASN A 260 16.20 7.06 -7.34
C ASN A 260 15.93 7.76 -8.69
N GLU A 261 16.61 7.35 -9.76
CA GLU A 261 16.48 7.95 -11.11
C GLU A 261 15.18 7.56 -11.83
N PHE A 262 14.28 6.86 -11.13
CA PHE A 262 12.90 6.70 -11.56
C PHE A 262 12.11 7.98 -11.32
N PRO A 263 11.06 8.26 -12.09
CA PRO A 263 10.17 9.38 -11.81
C PRO A 263 9.47 9.15 -10.45
N VAL A 264 10.08 9.62 -9.38
CA VAL A 264 9.35 10.25 -8.29
C VAL A 264 8.66 11.41 -8.99
N TYR A 265 7.34 11.39 -9.09
CA TYR A 265 6.60 12.56 -9.57
C TYR A 265 6.75 13.66 -8.49
N SER A 266 7.90 14.32 -8.47
CA SER A 266 8.07 15.63 -7.86
C SER A 266 7.52 16.61 -8.89
N ASN A 267 6.21 16.83 -8.87
CA ASN A 267 5.66 17.96 -9.60
C ASN A 267 5.99 19.20 -8.75
N PRO A 268 6.88 20.12 -9.16
CA PRO A 268 7.02 21.39 -8.47
C PRO A 268 5.69 22.13 -8.67
N VAL A 269 4.78 22.01 -7.71
CA VAL A 269 3.63 22.90 -7.62
C VAL A 269 4.20 24.24 -7.20
N TYR A 270 4.55 25.06 -8.19
CA TYR A 270 4.75 26.48 -7.96
C TYR A 270 3.39 27.04 -7.54
N LEU A 271 3.28 27.42 -6.26
CA LEU A 271 2.22 28.27 -5.73
C LEU A 271 2.27 29.66 -6.39
#